data_AF-F8JEB4-F1
#
_entry.id   AF-F8JEB4-F1
#
_cell.length_a   1.000
_cell.length_b   1.000
_cell.length_c   1.000
_cell.angle_alpha   90.00
_cell.angle_beta   90.00
_cell.angle_gamma   90.00
#
_symmetry.space_group_name_H-M   'P 1'
#
loop_
_entity.id
_entity.type
_entity.pdbx_description
1 polymer ?
#
loop_
_entity_poly.entity_id
_entity_poly.type
_entity_poly.pdbx_seq_one_letter_code
_entity_poly.pdbx_strand_id
1 'polypeptide(L)'
;MTETIETTHSFKPKFSAEGLIPAVVTDHRSGDVLMFAYMNQMALNETIASGIAHFWSRSRGKLWKKGEESGNLLKVIELRTDCDQDVVWVSAEVQGDGVACHTGERSCFYRRVVKPDGTDAAALEFAPLPAPKTPTA
;
A
#
# COMPACT_ATOMS: atom_id res chain seq x y z
N MET A 1 -10.29 1.58 34.44
CA MET A 1 -9.47 1.11 33.31
C MET A 1 -8.86 2.34 32.68
N THR A 2 -7.54 2.43 32.63
CA THR A 2 -6.84 3.46 31.87
C THR A 2 -7.06 3.16 30.38
N GLU A 3 -7.58 4.13 29.62
CA GLU A 3 -7.66 4.01 28.17
C GLU A 3 -6.25 3.89 27.58
N THR A 4 -6.05 2.92 26.69
CA THR A 4 -4.77 2.67 26.01
C THR A 4 -4.92 2.99 24.51
N ILE A 5 -3.82 3.22 23.80
CA ILE A 5 -3.88 3.64 22.39
C ILE A 5 -4.65 2.64 21.50
N GLU A 6 -4.62 1.37 21.89
CA GLU A 6 -5.27 0.24 21.23
C GLU A 6 -6.80 0.25 21.36
N THR A 7 -7.33 1.02 22.30
CA THR A 7 -8.77 1.03 22.62
C THR A 7 -9.42 2.40 22.43
N THR A 8 -8.63 3.46 22.25
CA THR A 8 -9.17 4.81 22.05
C THR A 8 -9.67 5.01 20.61
N HIS A 9 -10.71 5.84 20.43
CA HIS A 9 -11.15 6.28 19.10
C HIS A 9 -10.29 7.42 18.51
N SER A 10 -9.23 7.82 19.20
CA SER A 10 -8.32 8.86 18.71
C SER A 10 -7.32 8.25 17.74
N PHE A 11 -7.24 8.82 16.54
CA PHE A 11 -6.15 8.50 15.61
C PHE A 11 -4.89 9.30 15.97
N LYS A 12 -3.86 8.58 16.41
CA LYS A 12 -2.55 9.05 16.89
C LYS A 12 -1.46 8.22 16.20
N PRO A 13 -1.24 8.41 14.88
CA PRO A 13 -0.27 7.63 14.11
C PRO A 13 1.14 7.78 14.70
N LYS A 14 1.80 6.65 14.94
CA LYS A 14 3.17 6.59 15.44
C LYS A 14 4.13 6.48 14.28
N PHE A 15 4.79 7.58 13.98
CA PHE A 15 5.88 7.60 13.01
C PHE A 15 7.17 7.05 13.64
N SER A 16 8.00 6.42 12.83
CA SER A 16 9.36 6.02 13.21
C SER A 16 10.23 7.23 13.54
N ALA A 17 11.44 6.99 14.05
CA ALA A 17 12.44 8.03 14.28
C ALA A 17 12.79 8.86 13.02
N GLU A 18 12.54 8.32 11.83
CA GLU A 18 12.74 8.98 10.54
C GLU A 18 11.54 9.81 10.09
N GLY A 19 10.48 9.87 10.91
CA GLY A 19 9.22 10.54 10.58
C GLY A 19 8.39 9.81 9.53
N LEU A 20 8.52 8.48 9.46
CA LEU A 20 7.87 7.63 8.46
C LEU A 20 6.95 6.60 9.10
N ILE A 21 5.83 6.31 8.45
CA ILE A 21 4.91 5.22 8.79
C ILE A 21 4.81 4.26 7.60
N PRO A 22 4.94 2.93 7.79
CA PRO A 22 4.68 1.95 6.76
C PRO A 22 3.22 1.99 6.31
N ALA A 23 3.00 1.82 5.01
CA ALA A 23 1.68 1.74 4.40
C ALA A 23 1.60 0.51 3.50
N VAL A 24 0.68 -0.41 3.84
CA VAL A 24 0.32 -1.56 3.01
C VAL A 24 -0.92 -1.20 2.21
N VAL A 25 -0.88 -1.41 0.90
CA VAL A 25 -2.01 -1.13 0.01
C VAL A 25 -2.60 -2.44 -0.47
N THR A 26 -3.92 -2.59 -0.34
CA THR A 26 -4.66 -3.68 -0.95
C THR A 26 -5.70 -3.17 -1.94
N ASP A 27 -6.06 -4.03 -2.89
CA ASP A 27 -7.22 -3.82 -3.73
C ASP A 27 -8.50 -3.97 -2.89
N HIS A 28 -9.39 -2.98 -2.96
CA HIS A 28 -10.61 -2.97 -2.17
C HIS A 28 -11.57 -4.12 -2.52
N ARG A 29 -11.56 -4.60 -3.77
CA ARG A 29 -12.51 -5.62 -4.26
C ARG A 29 -11.98 -7.02 -4.03
N SER A 30 -10.71 -7.28 -4.33
CA SER A 30 -10.14 -8.63 -4.21
C SER A 30 -9.43 -8.90 -2.90
N GLY A 31 -9.01 -7.86 -2.17
CA GLY A 31 -8.18 -7.99 -0.98
C GLY A 31 -6.70 -8.28 -1.29
N ASP A 32 -6.31 -8.34 -2.56
CA ASP A 32 -4.92 -8.60 -2.95
C ASP A 32 -4.00 -7.47 -2.49
N VAL A 33 -2.82 -7.80 -1.98
CA VAL A 33 -1.79 -6.79 -1.69
C VAL A 33 -1.23 -6.26 -3.00
N LEU A 34 -1.33 -4.94 -3.19
CA LEU A 34 -0.89 -4.23 -4.39
C LEU A 34 0.54 -3.72 -4.24
N MET A 35 0.83 -3.04 -3.13
CA MET A 35 2.15 -2.46 -2.90
C MET A 35 2.38 -2.15 -1.42
N PHE A 36 3.65 -1.89 -1.12
CA PHE A 36 4.12 -1.34 0.13
C PHE A 36 4.85 -0.02 -0.14
N ALA A 37 4.65 0.98 0.71
CA ALA A 37 5.39 2.22 0.67
C ALA A 37 5.45 2.86 2.06
N TYR A 38 6.18 3.97 2.18
CA TYR A 38 6.18 4.79 3.38
C TYR A 38 5.37 6.06 3.16
N MET A 39 4.74 6.54 4.22
CA MET A 39 4.17 7.89 4.29
C MET A 39 4.94 8.67 5.36
N ASN A 40 5.20 9.96 5.13
CA ASN A 40 5.46 10.88 6.23
C ASN A 40 4.15 11.56 6.64
N GLN A 41 4.19 12.42 7.66
CA GLN A 41 3.00 13.14 8.13
C GLN A 41 2.25 13.87 7.00
N MET A 42 2.99 14.53 6.10
CA MET A 42 2.41 15.24 4.96
C MET A 42 1.70 14.28 4.00
N ALA A 43 2.33 13.16 3.63
CA ALA A 43 1.73 12.16 2.74
C ALA A 43 0.47 11.54 3.34
N LEU A 44 0.45 11.26 4.64
CA LEU A 44 -0.73 10.74 5.33
C LEU A 44 -1.87 11.77 5.32
N ASN A 45 -1.57 13.04 5.63
CA ASN A 45 -2.56 14.12 5.62
C ASN A 45 -3.15 14.35 4.23
N GLU A 46 -2.31 14.40 3.18
CA GLU A 46 -2.77 14.53 1.79
C GLU A 46 -3.61 13.34 1.34
N THR A 47 -3.26 12.13 1.80
CA THR A 47 -4.05 10.93 1.52
C THR A 47 -5.45 11.03 2.12
N ILE A 48 -5.56 11.43 3.40
CA ILE A 48 -6.83 11.62 4.10
C ILE A 48 -7.65 12.72 3.43
N ALA A 49 -7.03 13.86 3.11
CA ALA A 49 -7.72 15.03 2.57
C ALA A 49 -8.23 14.82 1.13
N SER A 50 -7.41 14.20 0.28
CA SER A 50 -7.73 14.04 -1.15
C SER A 50 -8.50 12.76 -1.48
N GLY A 51 -8.47 11.75 -0.60
CA GLY A 51 -8.96 10.41 -0.91
C GLY A 51 -8.14 9.67 -1.96
N ILE A 52 -6.92 10.14 -2.27
CA ILE A 52 -5.97 9.49 -3.20
C ILE A 52 -4.69 9.14 -2.44
N ALA A 53 -4.13 7.95 -2.64
CA ALA A 53 -2.92 7.54 -1.93
C ALA A 53 -1.70 8.40 -2.33
N HIS A 54 -1.09 9.04 -1.32
CA HIS A 54 0.17 9.76 -1.41
C HIS A 54 1.22 9.06 -0.57
N PHE A 55 2.46 9.02 -1.06
CA PHE A 55 3.58 8.38 -0.40
C PHE A 55 4.80 9.30 -0.32
N TRP A 56 5.74 8.94 0.54
CA TRP A 56 7.02 9.60 0.65
C TRP A 56 8.15 8.75 0.04
N SER A 57 8.81 9.30 -0.98
CA SER A 57 9.93 8.63 -1.62
C SER A 57 11.21 8.87 -0.82
N ARG A 58 11.63 7.91 0.01
CA ARG A 58 12.86 8.02 0.83
C ARG A 58 14.11 8.37 0.01
N SER A 59 14.27 7.74 -1.15
CA SER A 59 15.41 7.98 -2.05
C SER A 59 15.41 9.35 -2.72
N ARG A 60 14.22 9.95 -2.93
CA ARG A 60 14.06 11.24 -3.64
C ARG A 60 13.77 12.39 -2.68
N GLY A 61 13.56 12.11 -1.39
CA GLY A 61 13.20 13.09 -0.37
C GLY A 61 11.97 13.92 -0.74
N LYS A 62 10.98 13.34 -1.41
CA LYS A 62 9.81 14.07 -1.91
C LYS A 62 8.50 13.30 -1.79
N LEU A 63 7.42 14.06 -1.70
CA LEU A 63 6.05 13.58 -1.80
C LEU A 63 5.79 13.03 -3.20
N TRP A 64 4.96 12.00 -3.28
CA TRP A 64 4.54 11.40 -4.53
C TRP A 64 3.07 10.98 -4.45
N LYS A 65 2.24 11.58 -5.31
CA LYS A 65 0.88 11.13 -5.54
C LYS A 65 0.92 9.91 -6.46
N LYS A 66 0.48 8.74 -5.97
CA LYS A 66 0.57 7.51 -6.77
C LYS A 66 -0.29 7.64 -8.02
N GLY A 67 0.34 7.43 -9.18
CA GLY A 67 -0.32 7.47 -10.48
C GLY A 67 -0.46 8.85 -11.11
N GLU A 68 0.15 9.90 -10.53
CA GLU A 68 0.11 11.26 -11.09
C GLU A 68 0.61 11.34 -12.53
N GLU A 69 1.66 10.58 -12.87
CA GLU A 69 2.23 10.53 -14.22
C GLU A 69 1.52 9.49 -15.11
N SER A 70 1.08 8.37 -14.53
CA SER A 70 0.57 7.21 -15.29
C SER A 70 -0.96 7.14 -15.41
N GLY A 71 -1.71 7.99 -14.72
CA GLY A 71 -3.18 7.88 -14.58
C GLY A 71 -3.67 6.76 -13.66
N ASN A 72 -2.82 5.78 -13.35
CA ASN A 72 -3.10 4.68 -12.41
C ASN A 72 -3.11 5.11 -10.94
N LEU A 73 -4.08 5.98 -10.59
CA LEU A 73 -4.33 6.49 -9.25
C LEU A 73 -4.85 5.39 -8.33
N LEU A 74 -4.57 5.51 -7.03
CA LEU A 74 -5.14 4.67 -6.00
C LEU A 74 -6.19 5.47 -5.23
N LYS A 75 -7.46 5.30 -5.57
CA LYS A 75 -8.57 5.92 -4.86
C LYS A 75 -8.79 5.18 -3.54
N VAL A 76 -8.57 5.86 -2.43
CA VAL A 76 -8.77 5.30 -1.10
C VAL A 76 -10.26 5.08 -0.86
N ILE A 77 -10.63 3.84 -0.56
CA ILE A 77 -11.99 3.47 -0.13
C ILE A 77 -12.03 3.39 1.40
N GLU A 78 -10.97 2.88 2.01
CA GLU A 78 -10.86 2.76 3.47
C GLU A 78 -9.40 2.91 3.91
N LEU A 79 -9.19 3.60 5.03
CA LEU A 79 -7.94 3.63 5.77
C LEU A 79 -8.14 2.96 7.12
N ARG A 80 -7.26 2.01 7.44
CA ARG A 80 -7.16 1.37 8.74
C ARG A 80 -5.77 1.56 9.30
N THR A 81 -5.63 1.33 10.59
CA THR A 81 -4.34 1.28 11.28
C THR A 81 -4.33 0.05 12.19
N ASP A 82 -3.15 -0.44 12.54
CA ASP A 82 -3.02 -1.55 13.48
C ASP A 82 -3.21 -1.10 14.95
N CYS A 83 -3.07 -2.04 15.88
CA CYS A 83 -3.50 -1.83 17.26
C CYS A 83 -2.74 -0.70 17.96
N ASP A 84 -1.45 -0.55 17.71
CA ASP A 84 -0.61 0.47 18.32
C ASP A 84 -0.34 1.66 17.39
N GLN A 85 -1.01 1.69 16.24
CA GLN A 85 -1.08 2.77 15.27
C GLN A 85 0.24 3.11 14.59
N ASP A 86 1.11 2.13 14.37
CA ASP A 86 2.41 2.31 13.73
C ASP A 86 2.47 1.78 12.29
N VAL A 87 1.37 1.21 11.77
CA VAL A 87 1.18 0.88 10.36
C VAL A 87 -0.18 1.37 9.85
N VAL A 88 -0.23 1.81 8.59
CA VAL A 88 -1.48 2.13 7.90
C VAL A 88 -1.79 1.07 6.84
N TRP A 89 -3.04 0.59 6.83
CA TRP A 89 -3.58 -0.22 5.76
C TRP A 89 -4.51 0.64 4.88
N VAL A 90 -4.14 0.77 3.60
CA VAL A 90 -4.90 1.47 2.58
C VAL A 90 -5.64 0.45 1.71
N SER A 91 -6.96 0.37 1.85
CA SER A 91 -7.81 -0.37 0.92
C SER A 91 -8.24 0.58 -0.20
N ALA A 92 -7.75 0.35 -1.42
CA ALA A 92 -7.91 1.26 -2.54
C ALA A 92 -8.54 0.60 -3.78
N GLU A 93 -9.27 1.39 -4.56
CA GLU A 93 -9.63 1.07 -5.94
C GLU A 93 -8.55 1.60 -6.88
N VAL A 94 -7.99 0.73 -7.73
CA VAL A 94 -7.00 1.11 -8.74
C VAL A 94 -7.70 1.69 -9.95
N GLN A 95 -7.43 2.96 -10.25
CA GLN A 95 -7.93 3.64 -11.44
C GLN A 95 -7.01 3.39 -12.65
N GLY A 96 -7.42 3.85 -13.82
CA GLY A 96 -6.68 3.69 -15.07
C GLY A 96 -6.66 2.23 -15.53
N ASP A 97 -5.48 1.74 -15.90
CA ASP A 97 -5.27 0.40 -16.46
C ASP A 97 -5.26 -0.71 -15.39
N GLY A 98 -5.53 -0.37 -14.12
CA GLY A 98 -5.56 -1.35 -13.03
C GLY A 98 -4.18 -1.80 -12.57
N VAL A 99 -3.13 -1.02 -12.86
CA VAL A 99 -1.72 -1.34 -12.58
C VAL A 99 -1.19 -0.55 -11.38
N ALA A 100 -0.68 -1.23 -10.35
CA ALA A 100 0.00 -0.57 -9.24
C ALA A 100 1.52 -0.43 -9.45
N CYS A 101 2.15 -1.35 -10.18
CA CYS A 101 3.60 -1.39 -10.34
C CYS A 101 4.09 -0.66 -11.59
N HIS A 102 5.26 -0.03 -11.52
CA HIS A 102 5.88 0.63 -12.68
C HIS A 102 6.32 -0.35 -13.78
N THR A 103 6.31 -1.66 -13.52
CA THR A 103 6.62 -2.71 -14.51
C THR A 103 5.43 -3.11 -15.36
N GLY A 104 4.25 -2.53 -15.15
CA GLY A 104 3.01 -2.95 -15.80
C GLY A 104 2.20 -3.98 -15.01
N GLU A 105 2.71 -4.44 -13.87
CA GLU A 105 2.06 -5.47 -13.06
C GLU A 105 1.03 -4.89 -12.08
N ARG A 106 -0.06 -5.62 -11.87
CA ARG A 106 -1.14 -5.22 -10.95
C ARG A 106 -0.64 -5.05 -9.51
N SER A 107 0.30 -5.90 -9.08
CA SER A 107 0.93 -5.82 -7.77
C SER A 107 2.45 -5.76 -7.90
N CYS A 108 3.11 -5.03 -7.01
CA CYS A 108 4.56 -5.08 -6.86
C CYS A 108 5.06 -6.49 -6.45
N PHE A 109 4.18 -7.32 -5.90
CA PHE A 109 4.46 -8.69 -5.45
C PHE A 109 4.18 -9.73 -6.55
N TYR A 110 4.52 -9.42 -7.80
CA TYR A 110 4.34 -10.31 -8.97
C TYR A 110 5.35 -11.46 -9.04
N ARG A 111 6.20 -11.64 -8.02
CA ARG A 111 7.18 -12.74 -7.93
C ARG A 111 7.05 -13.44 -6.58
N ARG A 112 7.15 -14.77 -6.58
CA ARG A 112 7.17 -15.59 -5.37
C ARG A 112 8.53 -16.23 -5.16
N VAL A 113 8.86 -16.49 -3.90
CA VAL A 113 10.04 -17.26 -3.51
C VAL A 113 9.73 -18.75 -3.65
N VAL A 114 10.62 -19.49 -4.30
CA VAL A 114 10.53 -20.95 -4.45
C VAL A 114 11.84 -21.59 -3.98
N LYS A 115 11.76 -22.85 -3.52
CA LYS A 115 12.93 -23.68 -3.19
C LYS A 115 12.97 -24.85 -4.17
N PRO A 116 13.83 -24.82 -5.22
CA PRO A 116 13.95 -25.93 -6.16
C PRO A 116 14.42 -27.22 -5.47
N ASP A 117 13.86 -28.35 -5.89
CA ASP A 117 14.20 -29.67 -5.35
C ASP A 117 15.70 -29.97 -5.48
N GLY A 118 16.27 -30.54 -4.41
CA GLY A 118 17.70 -30.87 -4.36
C GLY A 118 18.65 -29.68 -4.23
N THR A 119 18.13 -28.48 -3.94
CA THR A 119 18.94 -27.28 -3.69
C THR A 119 18.57 -26.63 -2.36
N ASP A 120 19.54 -26.02 -1.69
CA ASP A 120 19.30 -25.17 -0.51
C ASP A 120 19.17 -23.67 -0.86
N ALA A 121 19.21 -23.34 -2.16
CA ALA A 121 19.10 -21.97 -2.63
C ALA A 121 17.62 -21.57 -2.84
N ALA A 122 17.29 -20.33 -2.48
CA ALA A 122 16.03 -19.71 -2.86
C ALA A 122 16.12 -19.19 -4.31
N ALA A 123 15.04 -19.37 -5.06
CA ALA A 123 14.87 -18.81 -6.41
C ALA A 123 13.60 -17.95 -6.48
N LEU A 124 13.43 -17.21 -7.57
CA LEU A 124 12.23 -16.42 -7.86
C LEU A 124 11.50 -16.97 -9.08
N GLU A 125 10.18 -17.00 -8.99
CA GLU A 125 9.28 -17.31 -10.10
C GLU A 125 8.29 -16.16 -10.29
N PHE A 126 7.95 -15.83 -11.53
CA PHE A 126 6.85 -14.91 -11.82
C PHE A 126 5.52 -15.55 -11.43
N ALA A 127 4.75 -14.82 -10.63
CA ALA A 127 3.42 -15.18 -10.17
C ALA A 127 2.54 -13.91 -10.16
N PRO A 128 2.24 -13.34 -11.35
CA PRO A 128 1.43 -12.14 -11.44
C PRO A 128 0.00 -12.40 -10.96
N LEU A 129 -0.62 -11.39 -10.36
CA LEU A 129 -2.04 -11.45 -10.05
C LEU A 129 -2.86 -11.49 -11.35
N PRO A 130 -4.01 -12.18 -11.36
CA PRO A 130 -4.90 -12.13 -12.51
C PRO A 130 -5.37 -10.69 -12.75
N ALA A 131 -5.74 -10.41 -14.01
CA ALA A 131 -6.33 -9.14 -14.39
C ALA A 131 -7.55 -8.82 -13.50
N PRO A 132 -7.82 -7.54 -13.21
CA PRO A 132 -8.98 -7.16 -12.41
C PRO A 132 -10.26 -7.74 -13.03
N LYS A 133 -11.09 -8.38 -12.21
CA LYS A 133 -12.42 -8.79 -12.66
C LYS A 133 -13.19 -7.52 -13.02
N THR A 134 -13.74 -7.47 -14.24
CA THR A 134 -14.64 -6.38 -14.65
C THR A 134 -15.78 -6.28 -13.63
N PRO A 135 -16.16 -5.08 -13.17
CA PRO A 135 -17.29 -4.93 -12.26
C PRO A 135 -18.52 -5.62 -12.88
N THR A 136 -19.09 -6.58 -12.16
CA THR A 136 -20.46 -7.02 -12.47
C THR A 136 -21.36 -5.85 -12.07
N ALA A 137 -22.15 -5.36 -13.02
CA ALA A 137 -23.07 -4.25 -12.85
C ALA A 137 -24.12 -4.53 -11.77
#